data_AF-A0A061JBD4-F1
#
_entry.id   AF-A0A061JBD4-F1
#
_cell.length_a   1.000
_cell.length_b   1.000
_cell.length_c   1.000
_cell.angle_alpha   90.00
_cell.angle_beta   90.00
_cell.angle_gamma   90.00
#
_symmetry.space_group_name_H-M   'P 1'
#
loop_
_entity.id
_entity.type
_entity.pdbx_description
1 polymer ?
#
loop_
_entity_poly.entity_id
_entity_poly.type
_entity_poly.pdbx_seq_one_letter_code
_entity_poly.pdbx_strand_id
1 'polypeptide(L)'
;MTPAPACPLCKRHFGAFRWRHTCNHCEKTVCDDCAPKLDGSRQCTACAAKAKRQQQTQKLRQIPNPVSVEDERATRMRAAEERMKAAMQRGRPQGRDVQNPVLSVETPIREMPPQKQCDTGASSSTHADVPTRANPEENPVLAAALRRREQEQLGGNTNRGNSSEKMRLLTAILAILHQWGEDEPFGLRSMDEMKLQSYLRYLKSKDKSSVAL
;
A
#
# COMPACT_ATOMS: atom_id res chain seq x y z
N MET A 1 -57.70 -17.68 16.93
CA MET A 1 -57.18 -16.70 15.95
C MET A 1 -55.66 -16.71 16.01
N THR A 2 -55.00 -17.27 15.01
CA THR A 2 -53.53 -17.26 14.92
C THR A 2 -53.06 -15.83 14.60
N PRO A 3 -52.08 -15.29 15.34
CA PRO A 3 -51.60 -13.93 15.08
C PRO A 3 -51.05 -13.85 13.66
N ALA A 4 -51.34 -12.74 12.97
CA ALA A 4 -50.82 -12.50 11.63
C ALA A 4 -49.28 -12.56 11.67
N PRO A 5 -48.64 -13.24 10.71
CA PRO A 5 -47.19 -13.33 10.70
C PRO A 5 -46.59 -11.92 10.56
N ALA A 6 -45.67 -11.59 11.45
CA ALA A 6 -44.93 -10.34 11.47
C ALA A 6 -43.43 -10.60 11.29
N CYS A 7 -42.70 -9.61 10.80
CA CYS A 7 -41.26 -9.71 10.66
C CYS A 7 -40.60 -9.81 12.04
N PRO A 8 -39.72 -10.81 12.31
CA PRO A 8 -39.10 -11.01 13.62
C PRO A 8 -38.07 -9.92 13.96
N LEU A 9 -37.65 -9.10 12.99
CA LEU A 9 -36.65 -8.04 13.20
C LEU A 9 -37.32 -6.69 13.47
N CYS A 10 -38.22 -6.25 12.59
CA CYS A 10 -38.86 -4.94 12.73
C CYS A 10 -40.26 -4.99 13.35
N LYS A 11 -40.78 -6.18 13.67
CA LYS A 11 -42.13 -6.43 14.25
C LYS A 11 -43.30 -5.90 13.41
N ARG A 12 -43.05 -5.44 12.19
CA ARG A 12 -44.08 -4.98 11.25
C ARG A 12 -44.77 -6.17 10.60
N HIS A 13 -46.06 -6.03 10.34
CA HIS A 13 -46.86 -7.08 9.71
C HIS A 13 -46.55 -7.16 8.21
N PHE A 14 -46.61 -8.37 7.66
CA PHE A 14 -46.52 -8.55 6.22
C PHE A 14 -47.83 -8.11 5.56
N GLY A 15 -47.73 -7.40 4.43
CA GLY A 15 -48.88 -6.88 3.69
C GLY A 15 -48.53 -6.65 2.22
N ALA A 16 -49.41 -6.00 1.47
CA ALA A 16 -49.25 -5.79 0.02
C ALA A 16 -47.93 -5.09 -0.36
N PHE A 17 -47.42 -4.20 0.50
CA PHE A 17 -46.19 -3.46 0.27
C PHE A 17 -44.95 -4.05 0.97
N ARG A 18 -45.09 -5.16 1.71
CA ARG A 18 -43.99 -5.79 2.45
C ARG A 18 -43.91 -7.26 2.12
N TRP A 19 -43.06 -7.56 1.13
CA TRP A 19 -42.83 -8.91 0.65
C TRP A 19 -42.09 -9.75 1.69
N ARG A 20 -42.45 -11.03 1.74
CA ARG A 20 -41.82 -12.03 2.60
C ARG A 20 -40.61 -12.59 1.90
N HIS A 21 -39.48 -12.59 2.58
CA HIS A 21 -38.25 -13.21 2.10
C HIS A 21 -37.66 -14.13 3.15
N THR A 22 -37.19 -15.29 2.71
CA THR A 22 -36.49 -16.24 3.58
C THR A 22 -35.00 -15.88 3.60
N CYS A 23 -34.43 -15.77 4.79
CA CYS A 23 -32.98 -15.58 4.92
C CYS A 23 -32.25 -16.89 4.62
N ASN A 24 -31.26 -16.86 3.72
CA ASN A 24 -30.48 -18.04 3.35
C ASN A 24 -29.61 -18.61 4.49
N HIS A 25 -29.41 -17.88 5.59
CA HIS A 25 -28.50 -18.28 6.67
C HIS A 25 -29.21 -18.74 7.95
N CYS A 26 -30.40 -18.20 8.24
CA CYS A 26 -31.16 -18.58 9.44
C CYS A 26 -32.57 -19.08 9.13
N GLU A 27 -32.93 -19.17 7.85
CA GLU A 27 -34.22 -19.68 7.34
C GLU A 27 -35.47 -18.94 7.86
N LYS A 28 -35.27 -17.79 8.53
CA LYS A 28 -36.37 -16.97 9.04
C LYS A 28 -36.98 -16.13 7.91
N THR A 29 -38.31 -16.03 7.94
CA THR A 29 -39.08 -15.12 7.09
C THR A 29 -38.99 -13.70 7.63
N VAL A 30 -38.45 -12.80 6.83
CA VAL A 30 -38.23 -11.39 7.14
C VAL A 30 -38.74 -10.51 6.00
N CYS A 31 -38.94 -9.22 6.25
CA CYS A 31 -39.35 -8.29 5.19
C CYS A 31 -38.16 -7.89 4.31
N ASP A 32 -38.45 -7.29 3.16
CA ASP A 32 -37.50 -6.68 2.23
C ASP A 32 -36.53 -5.69 2.90
N ASP A 33 -37.04 -4.79 3.74
CA ASP A 33 -36.20 -3.84 4.52
C ASP A 33 -35.17 -4.57 5.41
N CYS A 34 -35.53 -5.75 5.91
CA CYS A 34 -34.76 -6.52 6.89
C CYS A 34 -33.87 -7.59 6.25
N ALA A 35 -34.03 -7.88 4.96
CA ALA A 35 -33.18 -8.78 4.18
C ALA A 35 -32.88 -8.19 2.79
N PRO A 36 -32.04 -7.15 2.73
CA PRO A 36 -31.55 -6.63 1.46
C PRO A 36 -30.79 -7.71 0.69
N LYS A 37 -30.85 -7.65 -0.64
CA LYS A 37 -30.10 -8.55 -1.53
C LYS A 37 -28.68 -8.01 -1.64
N LEU A 38 -27.72 -8.71 -1.03
CA LEU A 38 -26.29 -8.39 -1.10
C LEU A 38 -25.58 -9.54 -1.80
N ASP A 39 -24.83 -9.21 -2.86
CA ASP A 39 -24.01 -10.16 -3.63
C ASP A 39 -24.78 -11.39 -4.11
N GLY A 40 -26.00 -11.19 -4.61
CA GLY A 40 -26.86 -12.25 -5.13
C GLY A 40 -27.57 -13.10 -4.07
N SER A 41 -27.21 -12.99 -2.79
CA SER A 41 -27.83 -13.70 -1.67
C SER A 41 -28.72 -12.79 -0.83
N ARG A 42 -29.85 -13.32 -0.31
CA ARG A 42 -30.68 -12.60 0.67
C ARG A 42 -30.33 -13.07 2.06
N GLN A 43 -29.82 -12.14 2.87
CA GLN A 43 -29.47 -12.39 4.25
C GLN A 43 -30.14 -11.35 5.13
N CYS A 44 -30.66 -11.77 6.28
CA CYS A 44 -31.23 -10.82 7.21
C CYS A 44 -30.13 -9.97 7.84
N THR A 45 -30.46 -8.75 8.24
CA THR A 45 -29.48 -7.79 8.82
C THR A 45 -28.73 -8.37 10.02
N ALA A 46 -29.39 -9.20 10.84
CA ALA A 46 -28.75 -9.89 11.96
C ALA A 46 -27.67 -10.89 11.51
N CYS A 47 -27.92 -11.66 10.44
CA CYS A 47 -26.93 -12.58 9.88
C CYS A 47 -25.79 -11.83 9.20
N ALA A 48 -26.09 -10.78 8.44
CA ALA A 48 -25.08 -9.93 7.83
C ALA A 48 -24.15 -9.29 8.88
N ALA A 49 -24.69 -8.82 10.00
CA ALA A 49 -23.90 -8.27 11.10
C ALA A 49 -22.99 -9.33 11.75
N LYS A 50 -23.47 -10.56 11.92
CA LYS A 50 -22.65 -11.67 12.46
C LYS A 50 -21.49 -12.02 11.51
N ALA A 51 -21.76 -12.09 10.20
CA ALA A 51 -20.72 -12.36 9.20
C ALA A 51 -19.61 -11.29 9.23
N LYS A 52 -19.98 -10.00 9.29
CA LYS A 52 -19.01 -8.89 9.42
C LYS A 52 -18.16 -9.01 10.68
N ARG A 53 -18.77 -9.34 11.82
CA ARG A 53 -18.03 -9.54 13.09
C ARG A 53 -17.05 -10.71 12.98
N GLN A 54 -17.46 -11.83 12.38
CA GLN A 54 -16.57 -12.98 12.18
C GLN A 54 -15.38 -12.64 11.26
N GLN A 55 -15.62 -11.92 10.16
CA GLN A 55 -14.55 -11.43 9.29
C GLN A 55 -13.60 -10.49 10.02
N GLN A 56 -14.12 -9.59 10.86
CA GLN A 56 -13.29 -8.69 11.66
C GLN A 56 -12.44 -9.44 12.70
N THR A 57 -13.01 -10.43 13.38
CA THR A 57 -12.25 -11.27 14.33
C THR A 57 -11.21 -12.14 13.62
N GLN A 58 -11.52 -12.67 12.43
CA GLN A 58 -10.53 -13.39 11.62
C GLN A 58 -9.40 -12.47 11.15
N LYS A 59 -9.72 -11.23 10.74
CA LYS A 59 -8.71 -10.24 10.36
C LYS A 59 -7.79 -9.85 11.53
N LEU A 60 -8.33 -9.76 12.75
CA LEU A 60 -7.51 -9.54 13.96
C LEU A 60 -6.62 -10.76 14.29
N ARG A 61 -7.11 -11.98 14.10
CA ARG A 61 -6.32 -13.21 14.33
C ARG A 61 -5.23 -13.44 13.28
N GLN A 62 -5.36 -12.82 12.11
CA GLN A 62 -4.34 -12.83 11.06
C GLN A 62 -3.35 -11.67 11.18
N ILE A 63 -3.35 -10.91 12.28
CA ILE A 63 -2.20 -10.07 12.62
C ILE A 63 -1.14 -11.04 13.18
N PRO A 64 -0.09 -11.41 12.42
CA PRO A 64 1.03 -12.14 13.00
C PRO A 64 1.54 -11.31 14.19
N ASN A 65 1.88 -12.00 15.28
CA ASN A 65 2.42 -11.43 16.51
C ASN A 65 3.24 -10.17 16.21
N PRO A 66 3.04 -9.04 16.94
CA PRO A 66 3.96 -7.94 16.85
C PRO A 66 5.30 -8.47 17.35
N VAL A 67 6.16 -8.90 16.42
CA VAL A 67 7.58 -9.05 16.65
C VAL A 67 8.00 -7.72 17.24
N SER A 68 8.59 -7.75 18.43
CA SER A 68 9.00 -6.53 19.12
C SER A 68 9.72 -5.64 18.13
N VAL A 69 9.38 -4.34 18.08
CA VAL A 69 9.94 -3.38 17.12
C VAL A 69 11.48 -3.39 17.16
N GLU A 70 12.06 -3.79 18.30
CA GLU A 70 13.48 -4.00 18.51
C GLU A 70 14.04 -5.22 17.76
N ASP A 71 13.32 -6.35 17.73
CA ASP A 71 13.72 -7.56 17.01
C ASP A 71 13.65 -7.37 15.49
N GLU A 72 12.66 -6.61 15.00
CA GLU A 72 12.57 -6.27 13.59
C GLU A 72 13.73 -5.35 13.17
N ARG A 73 14.09 -4.37 14.00
CA ARG A 73 15.23 -3.48 13.77
C ARG A 73 16.55 -4.26 13.78
N ALA A 74 16.74 -5.18 14.72
CA ALA A 74 17.93 -6.03 14.82
C ALA A 74 18.06 -6.97 13.61
N THR A 75 16.95 -7.51 13.13
CA THR A 75 16.93 -8.40 11.95
C THR A 75 17.28 -7.63 10.68
N ARG A 76 16.73 -6.42 10.50
CA ARG A 76 17.07 -5.53 9.38
C ARG A 76 18.55 -5.12 9.41
N MET A 77 19.10 -4.87 10.61
CA MET A 77 20.52 -4.51 10.78
C MET A 77 21.45 -5.67 10.37
N ARG A 78 21.17 -6.90 10.82
CA ARG A 78 21.95 -8.08 10.41
C ARG A 78 21.91 -8.35 8.91
N ALA A 79 20.72 -8.24 8.31
CA ALA A 79 20.58 -8.42 6.86
C ALA A 79 21.33 -7.34 6.05
N ALA A 80 21.42 -6.11 6.56
CA ALA A 80 22.20 -5.04 5.93
C ALA A 80 23.71 -5.29 6.06
N GLU A 81 24.17 -5.74 7.22
CA GLU A 81 25.58 -6.08 7.47
C GLU A 81 26.04 -7.24 6.58
N GLU A 82 25.21 -8.28 6.43
CA GLU A 82 25.52 -9.43 5.58
C GLU A 82 25.64 -9.02 4.10
N ARG A 83 24.78 -8.13 3.61
CA ARG A 83 24.88 -7.57 2.25
C ARG A 83 26.16 -6.76 2.06
N MET A 84 26.55 -5.97 3.06
CA MET A 84 27.80 -5.20 3.01
C MET A 84 29.02 -6.13 2.98
N LYS A 85 29.02 -7.19 3.80
CA LYS A 85 30.08 -8.20 3.83
C LYS A 85 30.19 -8.97 2.51
N ALA A 86 29.06 -9.34 1.91
CA ALA A 86 29.04 -9.99 0.60
C ALA A 86 29.56 -9.07 -0.51
N ALA A 87 29.27 -7.77 -0.45
CA ALA A 87 29.79 -6.79 -1.41
C ALA A 87 31.32 -6.62 -1.31
N MET A 88 31.90 -6.62 -0.10
CA MET A 88 33.34 -6.54 0.09
C MET A 88 34.09 -7.75 -0.50
N GLN A 89 33.49 -8.93 -0.48
CA GLN A 89 34.11 -10.13 -1.06
C GLN A 89 34.11 -10.13 -2.59
N ARG A 90 33.15 -9.45 -3.23
CA ARG A 90 33.10 -9.34 -4.71
C ARG A 90 34.16 -8.41 -5.29
N GLY A 91 34.80 -7.57 -4.47
CA GLY A 91 35.87 -6.66 -4.89
C GLY A 91 37.28 -7.16 -4.64
N ARG A 92 37.48 -8.40 -4.15
CA ARG A 92 38.83 -8.91 -3.90
C ARG A 92 39.46 -9.34 -5.24
N PRO A 93 40.52 -8.67 -5.74
CA PRO A 93 41.20 -9.13 -6.94
C PRO A 93 41.72 -10.55 -6.67
N GLN A 94 41.30 -11.51 -7.50
CA GLN A 94 41.91 -12.83 -7.49
C GLN A 94 43.37 -12.62 -7.88
N GLY A 95 44.27 -12.82 -6.91
CA GLY A 95 45.70 -12.95 -7.17
C GLY A 95 45.87 -14.04 -8.22
N ARG A 96 46.36 -13.64 -9.39
CA ARG A 96 46.61 -14.49 -10.53
C ARG A 96 47.87 -15.30 -10.23
N ASP A 97 47.74 -16.40 -9.49
CA ASP A 97 48.83 -17.37 -9.40
C ASP A 97 48.80 -18.27 -10.64
N VAL A 98 49.82 -18.04 -11.45
CA VAL A 98 50.21 -18.81 -12.62
C VAL A 98 50.62 -20.20 -12.16
N GLN A 99 49.94 -21.23 -12.65
CA GLN A 99 50.58 -22.50 -13.01
C GLN A 99 49.68 -23.29 -13.98
N ASN A 100 50.15 -23.39 -15.22
CA ASN A 100 49.73 -24.40 -16.20
C ASN A 100 49.92 -25.80 -15.58
N PRO A 101 49.04 -26.77 -15.92
CA PRO A 101 49.44 -27.66 -17.00
C PRO A 101 48.33 -28.00 -18.01
N VAL A 102 48.82 -28.22 -19.22
CA VAL A 102 48.24 -28.85 -20.41
C VAL A 102 47.38 -30.07 -20.08
N LEU A 103 46.20 -30.18 -20.71
CA LEU A 103 45.80 -31.32 -21.55
C LEU A 103 44.49 -31.05 -22.30
N SER A 104 44.50 -31.49 -23.57
CA SER A 104 43.49 -31.36 -24.62
C SER A 104 42.12 -31.97 -24.28
N VAL A 105 41.06 -31.58 -25.01
CA VAL A 105 40.19 -32.48 -25.79
C VAL A 105 39.06 -31.70 -26.49
N GLU A 106 39.05 -31.87 -27.81
CA GLU A 106 38.00 -31.88 -28.85
C GLU A 106 36.71 -31.03 -28.77
N THR A 107 36.51 -30.31 -29.87
CA THR A 107 35.29 -29.65 -30.37
C THR A 107 34.14 -30.64 -30.67
N PRO A 108 32.89 -30.16 -30.77
CA PRO A 108 32.38 -29.91 -32.12
C PRO A 108 31.54 -28.62 -32.28
N ILE A 109 31.91 -27.90 -33.34
CA ILE A 109 31.10 -27.17 -34.33
C ILE A 109 29.61 -26.98 -34.00
N ARG A 110 29.19 -25.73 -33.83
CA ARG A 110 27.83 -25.29 -34.20
C ARG A 110 27.88 -23.90 -34.82
N GLU A 111 27.65 -23.88 -36.13
CA GLU A 111 27.50 -22.70 -36.97
C GLU A 111 26.28 -21.86 -36.55
N MET A 112 26.45 -20.54 -36.49
CA MET A 112 25.37 -19.56 -36.69
C MET A 112 25.92 -18.32 -37.44
N PRO A 113 25.08 -17.62 -38.22
CA PRO A 113 25.49 -16.74 -39.33
C PRO A 113 25.74 -15.27 -38.92
N PRO A 114 26.30 -14.44 -39.82
CA PRO A 114 27.12 -13.29 -39.44
C PRO A 114 26.32 -12.04 -39.04
N GLN A 115 26.78 -11.38 -37.99
CA GLN A 115 26.43 -10.00 -37.65
C GLN A 115 27.22 -9.02 -38.51
N LYS A 116 26.50 -7.99 -38.97
CA LYS A 116 26.98 -6.84 -39.75
C LYS A 116 28.11 -6.10 -39.02
N GLN A 117 29.16 -5.83 -39.79
CA GLN A 117 30.21 -4.86 -39.50
C GLN A 117 29.64 -3.45 -39.34
N CYS A 118 30.18 -2.70 -38.39
CA CYS A 118 30.50 -1.29 -38.57
C CYS A 118 31.88 -1.06 -37.94
N ASP A 119 32.82 -0.70 -38.80
CA ASP A 119 34.18 -0.29 -38.49
C ASP A 119 34.20 0.93 -37.57
N THR A 120 35.26 1.08 -36.76
CA THR A 120 36.14 2.28 -36.74
C THR A 120 37.30 2.07 -35.75
N GLY A 121 38.53 2.15 -36.26
CA GLY A 121 39.60 2.93 -35.63
C GLY A 121 40.51 2.25 -34.60
N ALA A 122 41.73 1.95 -35.04
CA ALA A 122 42.86 1.52 -34.24
C ALA A 122 43.35 2.57 -33.21
N SER A 123 43.87 2.12 -32.07
CA SER A 123 45.30 2.27 -31.71
C SER A 123 45.58 1.82 -30.27
N SER A 124 46.61 1.00 -30.13
CA SER A 124 47.20 0.56 -28.87
C SER A 124 47.95 1.71 -28.19
N SER A 125 47.84 1.84 -26.86
CA SER A 125 48.97 2.29 -26.04
C SER A 125 48.76 1.94 -24.57
N THR A 126 49.68 1.13 -24.06
CA THR A 126 50.01 0.93 -22.65
C THR A 126 50.37 2.24 -21.95
N HIS A 127 49.83 2.51 -20.77
CA HIS A 127 50.57 3.04 -19.63
C HIS A 127 49.70 2.94 -18.36
N ALA A 128 50.23 2.24 -17.37
CA ALA A 128 49.80 2.37 -15.99
C ALA A 128 50.29 3.73 -15.45
N ASP A 129 49.45 4.48 -14.74
CA ASP A 129 49.74 4.98 -13.38
C ASP A 129 48.63 5.91 -12.82
N VAL A 130 48.46 5.83 -11.48
CA VAL A 130 47.77 6.73 -10.54
C VAL A 130 46.22 6.86 -10.60
N PRO A 131 45.48 6.52 -9.52
CA PRO A 131 44.10 6.97 -9.35
C PRO A 131 44.09 8.41 -8.83
N THR A 132 44.08 9.35 -9.78
CA THR A 132 43.78 10.76 -9.51
C THR A 132 42.31 10.87 -9.11
N ARG A 133 42.06 11.66 -8.05
CA ARG A 133 40.74 11.99 -7.49
C ARG A 133 39.69 12.18 -8.58
N ALA A 134 38.70 11.28 -8.61
CA ALA A 134 37.61 11.32 -9.58
C ALA A 134 36.86 12.65 -9.47
N ASN A 135 37.03 13.47 -10.50
CA ASN A 135 36.30 14.70 -10.73
C ASN A 135 34.85 14.29 -11.11
N PRO A 136 33.79 14.90 -10.57
CA PRO A 136 32.41 14.52 -10.88
C PRO A 136 32.00 14.65 -12.37
N GLU A 137 32.87 15.18 -13.24
CA GLU A 137 32.67 15.22 -14.70
C GLU A 137 33.03 13.90 -15.43
N GLU A 138 33.87 13.04 -14.85
CA GLU A 138 34.40 11.86 -15.56
C GLU A 138 33.53 10.61 -15.44
N ASN A 139 32.50 10.62 -14.57
CA ASN A 139 31.65 9.47 -14.36
C ASN A 139 30.16 9.84 -14.47
N PRO A 140 29.55 9.69 -15.66
CA PRO A 140 28.14 10.04 -15.89
C PRO A 140 27.18 9.23 -15.01
N VAL A 141 27.58 8.02 -14.59
CA VAL A 141 26.79 7.18 -13.68
C VAL A 141 26.82 7.75 -12.27
N LEU A 142 27.97 8.20 -11.79
CA LEU A 142 28.10 8.86 -10.48
C LEU A 142 27.33 10.19 -10.46
N ALA A 143 27.45 11.01 -11.50
CA ALA A 143 26.69 12.26 -11.62
C ALA A 143 25.17 12.00 -11.69
N ALA A 144 24.73 10.97 -12.42
CA ALA A 144 23.33 10.55 -12.43
C ALA A 144 22.85 10.03 -11.07
N ALA A 145 23.69 9.29 -10.34
CA ALA A 145 23.38 8.79 -9.00
C ALA A 145 23.28 9.94 -7.98
N LEU A 146 24.18 10.92 -8.05
CA LEU A 146 24.12 12.12 -7.21
C LEU A 146 22.87 12.95 -7.52
N ARG A 147 22.52 13.15 -8.79
CA ARG A 147 21.26 13.82 -9.18
C ARG A 147 20.02 13.09 -8.67
N ARG A 148 19.98 11.75 -8.73
CA ARG A 148 18.88 10.96 -8.14
C ARG A 148 18.80 11.15 -6.63
N ARG A 149 19.94 11.10 -5.94
CA ARG A 149 20.01 11.30 -4.48
C ARG A 149 19.58 12.71 -4.07
N GLU A 150 19.90 13.72 -4.87
CA GLU A 150 19.47 15.10 -4.65
C GLU A 150 17.96 15.25 -4.90
N GLN A 151 17.43 14.64 -5.97
CA GLN A 151 15.99 14.57 -6.21
C GLN A 151 15.24 13.79 -5.13
N GLU A 152 15.85 12.78 -4.51
CA GLU A 152 15.29 12.06 -3.37
C GLU A 152 15.36 12.89 -2.08
N GLN A 153 16.38 13.73 -1.89
CA GLN A 153 16.44 14.63 -0.74
C GLN A 153 15.49 15.83 -0.86
N LEU A 154 15.32 16.38 -2.06
CA LEU A 154 14.35 17.44 -2.34
C LEU A 154 12.91 16.91 -2.56
N GLY A 155 12.76 15.68 -3.03
CA GLY A 155 11.48 15.04 -3.39
C GLY A 155 11.00 13.97 -2.40
N GLY A 156 11.84 13.55 -1.45
CA GLY A 156 11.56 12.51 -0.45
C GLY A 156 10.82 13.00 0.79
N ASN A 157 10.08 14.10 0.67
CA ASN A 157 9.14 14.54 1.69
C ASN A 157 7.70 14.43 1.13
N THR A 158 7.27 13.20 0.85
CA THR A 158 5.86 12.88 0.56
C THR A 158 4.92 13.12 1.75
N ASN A 159 5.44 13.62 2.88
CA ASN A 159 4.68 14.33 3.89
C ASN A 159 4.13 15.70 3.43
N ARG A 160 4.39 16.14 2.19
CA ARG A 160 3.76 17.31 1.56
C ARG A 160 2.24 17.18 1.39
N GLY A 161 1.67 15.98 1.59
CA GLY A 161 0.21 15.74 1.54
C GLY A 161 -0.57 16.13 2.80
N ASN A 162 0.13 16.45 3.90
CA ASN A 162 -0.47 16.87 5.18
C ASN A 162 0.22 18.15 5.68
N SER A 163 -0.12 19.28 5.07
CA SER A 163 0.19 20.57 5.69
C SER A 163 -0.43 20.62 7.10
N SER A 164 0.25 21.30 8.02
CA SER A 164 -0.20 21.44 9.41
C SER A 164 -1.60 22.06 9.49
N GLU A 165 -1.97 22.86 8.49
CA GLU A 165 -3.31 23.41 8.34
C GLU A 165 -4.34 22.34 7.98
N LYS A 166 -4.06 21.48 6.98
CA LYS A 166 -4.90 20.32 6.66
C LYS A 166 -5.21 19.47 7.89
N MET A 167 -4.20 19.19 8.71
CA MET A 167 -4.38 18.39 9.92
C MET A 167 -5.31 19.09 10.93
N ARG A 168 -5.11 20.39 11.16
CA ARG A 168 -6.02 21.20 12.00
C ARG A 168 -7.47 21.17 11.49
N LEU A 169 -7.67 21.31 10.19
CA LEU A 169 -9.01 21.28 9.58
C LEU A 169 -9.68 19.93 9.77
N LEU A 170 -8.96 18.83 9.52
CA LEU A 170 -9.46 17.48 9.73
C LEU A 170 -9.85 17.25 11.20
N THR A 171 -8.99 17.64 12.15
CA THR A 171 -9.30 17.53 13.58
C THR A 171 -10.55 18.33 13.96
N ALA A 172 -10.68 19.56 13.46
CA ALA A 172 -11.85 20.40 13.72
C ALA A 172 -13.15 19.80 13.14
N ILE A 173 -13.09 19.27 11.92
CA ILE A 173 -14.24 18.61 11.27
C ILE A 173 -14.65 17.37 12.05
N LEU A 174 -13.69 16.51 12.41
CA LEU A 174 -13.97 15.29 13.16
C LEU A 174 -14.56 15.57 14.55
N ALA A 175 -14.11 16.63 15.22
CA ALA A 175 -14.67 17.04 16.51
C ALA A 175 -16.17 17.40 16.40
N ILE A 176 -16.57 18.12 15.34
CA ILE A 176 -17.97 18.49 15.09
C ILE A 176 -18.80 17.24 14.76
N LEU A 177 -18.31 16.38 13.86
CA LEU A 177 -19.02 15.16 13.47
C LEU A 177 -19.24 14.22 14.68
N HIS A 178 -18.23 14.06 15.52
CA HIS A 178 -18.33 13.27 16.75
C HIS A 178 -19.35 13.87 17.73
N GLN A 179 -19.44 15.19 17.83
CA GLN A 179 -20.46 15.86 18.65
C GLN A 179 -21.88 15.57 18.17
N TRP A 180 -22.08 15.43 16.85
CA TRP A 180 -23.37 15.08 16.26
C TRP A 180 -23.65 13.57 16.21
N GLY A 181 -22.67 12.72 16.53
CA GLY A 181 -22.77 11.28 16.37
C GLY A 181 -22.79 10.81 14.90
N GLU A 182 -22.27 11.63 13.98
CA GLU A 182 -22.11 11.28 12.56
C GLU A 182 -20.73 10.66 12.31
N ASP A 183 -20.66 9.68 11.39
CA ASP A 183 -19.40 9.00 11.03
C ASP A 183 -18.51 9.86 10.11
N GLU A 184 -17.19 9.60 10.10
CA GLU A 184 -16.24 10.25 9.19
C GLU A 184 -16.62 9.97 7.72
N PRO A 185 -16.89 11.01 6.90
CA PRO A 185 -17.26 10.81 5.51
C PRO A 185 -16.11 10.23 4.70
N PHE A 186 -16.46 9.34 3.76
CA PHE A 186 -15.46 8.68 2.91
C PHE A 186 -14.61 9.69 2.14
N GLY A 187 -13.29 9.51 2.19
CA GLY A 187 -12.34 10.34 1.45
C GLY A 187 -12.03 11.69 2.08
N LEU A 188 -12.52 12.00 3.30
CA LEU A 188 -12.24 13.27 4.00
C LEU A 188 -10.73 13.57 4.08
N ARG A 189 -9.92 12.56 4.40
CA ARG A 189 -8.44 12.69 4.51
C ARG A 189 -7.74 12.93 3.17
N SER A 190 -8.38 12.53 2.08
CA SER A 190 -7.88 12.72 0.72
C SER A 190 -8.24 14.08 0.13
N MET A 191 -9.13 14.84 0.79
CA MET A 191 -9.51 16.18 0.34
C MET A 191 -8.37 17.18 0.51
N ASP A 192 -8.37 18.18 -0.37
CA ASP A 192 -7.52 19.35 -0.31
C ASP A 192 -8.01 20.34 0.78
N GLU A 193 -7.13 21.24 1.19
CA GLU A 193 -7.39 22.20 2.27
C GLU A 193 -8.58 23.10 1.97
N MET A 194 -8.75 23.57 0.73
CA MET A 194 -9.88 24.44 0.37
C MET A 194 -11.23 23.73 0.50
N LYS A 195 -11.30 22.45 0.09
CA LYS A 195 -12.51 21.66 0.29
C LYS A 195 -12.78 21.38 1.76
N LEU A 196 -11.75 21.12 2.56
CA LEU A 196 -11.91 20.96 4.02
C LEU A 196 -12.39 22.25 4.69
N GLN A 197 -11.85 23.42 4.32
CA GLN A 197 -12.34 24.71 4.83
C GLN A 197 -13.79 24.99 4.43
N SER A 198 -14.16 24.66 3.18
CA SER A 198 -15.52 24.82 2.69
C SER A 198 -16.49 23.87 3.39
N TYR A 199 -16.06 22.64 3.65
CA TYR A 199 -16.83 21.66 4.41
C TYR A 199 -17.00 22.09 5.88
N LEU A 200 -15.95 22.60 6.52
CA LEU A 200 -16.02 23.14 7.88
C LEU A 200 -17.01 24.33 7.98
N ARG A 201 -17.04 25.21 6.97
CA ARG A 201 -18.04 26.29 6.89
C ARG A 201 -19.46 25.73 6.75
N TYR A 202 -19.66 24.72 5.91
CA TYR A 202 -20.94 24.04 5.76
C TYR A 202 -21.42 23.44 7.08
N LEU A 203 -20.55 22.71 7.80
CA LEU A 203 -20.90 22.11 9.10
C LEU A 203 -21.32 23.18 10.12
N LYS A 204 -20.54 24.27 10.23
CA LYS A 204 -20.89 25.40 11.11
C LYS A 204 -22.20 26.09 10.74
N SER A 205 -22.56 26.11 9.45
CA SER A 205 -23.86 26.65 9.01
C SER A 205 -25.01 25.68 9.31
N LYS A 206 -24.79 24.38 9.21
CA LYS A 206 -25.75 23.33 9.58
C LYS A 206 -26.04 23.37 11.09
N ASP A 207 -25.02 23.58 11.94
CA ASP A 207 -25.20 23.81 13.38
C ASP A 207 -26.19 24.95 13.66
N LYS A 208 -25.96 26.13 13.05
CA LYS A 208 -26.81 27.31 13.25
C LYS A 208 -28.26 27.05 12.85
N SER A 209 -28.49 26.32 11.77
CA SER A 209 -29.84 25.96 11.33
C SER A 209 -30.50 24.91 12.24
N SER A 210 -29.71 24.02 12.85
CA SER A 210 -30.23 22.99 13.77
C SER A 210 -30.59 23.51 15.16
N VAL A 211 -29.97 24.61 15.60
CA VAL A 211 -30.25 25.27 16.89
C VAL A 211 -31.44 26.23 16.80
N ALA A 212 -31.86 26.61 15.60
CA ALA A 212 -32.99 27.53 15.36
C ALA A 212 -34.36 26.83 15.25
N LEU A 213 -34.42 25.53 15.52
CA LEU A 213 -35.63 24.67 15.53
C LEU A 213 -35.85 24.13 16.94
#